data_AF-A0AAE0B5T4-F1
#
_entry.id   AF-A0AAE0B5T4-F1
#
_cell.length_a   1.000
_cell.length_b   1.000
_cell.length_c   1.000
_cell.angle_alpha   90.00
_cell.angle_beta   90.00
_cell.angle_gamma   90.00
#
_symmetry.space_group_name_H-M   'P 1'
#
loop_
_entity.id
_entity.type
_entity.pdbx_description
1 polymer ?
#
loop_
_entity_poly.entity_id
_entity_poly.type
_entity_poly.pdbx_seq_one_letter_code
_entity_poly.pdbx_strand_id
1 'polypeptide(L)'
;MLNQLLIPVDKAAILSIPVSWGGGQDSLRWHYDKKGEYTVKSGYRLGLSEKIPNSASNPSTLFCWWNSLWNMCLPPKVKIFTW
;
A
#
# COMPACT_ATOMS: atom_id res chain seq x y z
N MET A 1 -1.01 -7.54 -27.92
CA MET A 1 -0.83 -6.53 -26.86
C MET A 1 0.39 -6.81 -25.99
N LEU A 2 0.52 -8.00 -25.40
CA LEU A 2 1.66 -8.38 -24.54
C LEU A 2 3.05 -8.15 -25.19
N ASN A 3 3.18 -8.46 -26.49
CA ASN A 3 4.43 -8.37 -27.25
C ASN A 3 4.94 -6.93 -27.50
N GLN A 4 4.12 -5.91 -27.27
CA GLN A 4 4.49 -4.50 -27.53
C GLN A 4 4.72 -3.69 -26.26
N LEU A 5 4.43 -4.25 -25.09
CA LEU A 5 4.44 -3.52 -23.82
C LEU A 5 5.54 -3.98 -22.85
N LEU A 6 6.18 -5.12 -23.13
CA LEU A 6 7.11 -5.76 -22.20
C LEU A 6 8.48 -5.97 -22.82
N ILE A 7 9.52 -5.81 -22.00
CA ILE A 7 10.89 -6.16 -22.36
C ILE A 7 11.05 -7.69 -22.47
N PRO A 8 12.02 -8.19 -23.26
CA PRO A 8 12.15 -9.62 -23.54
C PRO A 8 12.30 -10.50 -22.30
N VAL A 9 12.98 -10.00 -21.26
CA VAL A 9 13.19 -10.71 -20.00
C VAL A 9 11.89 -10.91 -19.23
N ASP A 10 11.08 -9.85 -19.09
CA ASP A 10 9.80 -9.91 -18.38
C ASP A 10 8.80 -10.79 -19.13
N LYS A 11 8.82 -10.72 -20.46
CA LYS A 11 8.00 -11.60 -21.31
C LYS A 11 8.33 -13.07 -21.05
N ALA A 12 9.60 -13.43 -21.04
CA ALA A 12 10.02 -14.82 -20.79
C ALA A 12 9.59 -15.29 -19.40
N ALA A 13 9.74 -14.43 -18.39
CA ALA A 13 9.30 -14.72 -17.03
C ALA A 13 7.78 -14.92 -16.94
N ILE A 14 6.99 -14.01 -17.53
CA ILE A 14 5.52 -14.09 -17.49
C ILE A 14 5.00 -15.32 -18.23
N LEU A 15 5.56 -15.66 -19.39
CA LEU A 15 5.18 -16.84 -20.16
C LEU A 15 5.56 -18.16 -19.47
N SER A 16 6.49 -18.14 -18.51
CA SER A 16 6.86 -19.31 -17.73
C SER A 16 5.86 -19.65 -16.62
N ILE A 17 4.95 -18.73 -16.27
CA ILE A 17 3.94 -18.94 -15.23
C ILE A 17 2.92 -19.97 -15.75
N PRO A 18 2.75 -21.12 -15.09
CA PRO A 18 1.82 -22.13 -15.54
C PRO A 18 0.39 -21.60 -15.46
N VAL A 19 -0.31 -21.63 -16.59
CA VAL A 19 -1.74 -21.30 -16.66
C VAL A 19 -2.53 -22.43 -16.01
N SER A 20 -3.65 -22.09 -15.37
CA SER A 20 -4.52 -23.11 -14.77
C SER A 20 -4.95 -24.13 -15.82
N TRP A 21 -4.80 -25.42 -15.51
CA TRP A 21 -5.12 -26.53 -16.42
C TRP A 21 -6.57 -26.52 -16.91
N GLY A 22 -7.47 -25.94 -16.11
CA GLY A 22 -8.90 -25.87 -16.43
C GLY A 22 -9.29 -24.81 -17.45
N GLY A 23 -8.36 -23.93 -17.89
CA GLY A 23 -8.63 -22.96 -18.96
C GLY A 23 -9.88 -22.12 -18.69
N GLY A 24 -9.89 -21.34 -17.61
CA GLY A 24 -10.96 -20.40 -17.30
C GLY A 24 -10.70 -19.01 -17.89
N GLN A 25 -11.75 -18.25 -18.20
CA GLN A 25 -11.61 -16.82 -18.40
C GLN A 25 -11.19 -16.13 -17.10
N ASP A 26 -10.32 -15.14 -17.20
CA ASP A 26 -9.94 -14.32 -16.06
C ASP A 26 -11.18 -13.60 -15.50
N SER A 27 -11.30 -13.62 -14.18
CA SER A 27 -12.37 -12.94 -13.46
C SER A 27 -11.80 -12.12 -12.30
N LEU A 28 -12.38 -10.96 -12.06
CA LEU A 28 -12.03 -10.14 -10.90
C LEU A 28 -12.57 -10.82 -9.64
N ARG A 29 -11.67 -11.13 -8.70
CA ARG A 29 -12.02 -11.76 -7.43
C ARG A 29 -11.52 -10.92 -6.26
N TRP A 30 -12.42 -10.63 -5.34
CA TRP A 30 -12.16 -9.88 -4.12
C TRP A 30 -11.80 -10.84 -2.98
N HIS A 31 -10.53 -10.93 -2.61
CA HIS A 31 -10.05 -11.91 -1.62
C HIS A 31 -10.52 -11.65 -0.19
N TYR A 32 -11.02 -10.45 0.10
CA TYR A 32 -11.59 -10.11 1.42
C TYR A 32 -13.06 -10.52 1.57
N ASP A 33 -13.67 -11.11 0.54
CA ASP A 33 -14.99 -11.72 0.63
C ASP A 33 -14.93 -13.22 0.30
N LYS A 34 -15.67 -14.04 1.04
CA LYS A 34 -15.66 -15.51 0.88
C LYS A 34 -16.22 -15.95 -0.48
N LYS A 35 -17.13 -15.18 -1.07
CA LYS A 35 -17.68 -15.44 -2.42
C LYS A 35 -16.76 -14.88 -3.49
N GLY A 36 -15.81 -14.03 -3.12
CA GLY A 36 -14.91 -13.38 -4.06
C GLY A 36 -15.53 -12.15 -4.70
N GLU A 37 -16.64 -11.63 -4.18
CA GLU A 37 -17.37 -10.52 -4.78
C GLU A 37 -17.04 -9.21 -4.06
N TYR A 38 -16.71 -8.19 -4.85
CA TYR A 38 -16.55 -6.85 -4.31
C TYR A 38 -17.91 -6.20 -4.06
N THR A 39 -18.08 -5.68 -2.84
CA THR A 39 -19.19 -4.78 -2.50
C THR A 39 -18.64 -3.54 -1.80
N VAL A 40 -19.34 -2.40 -1.92
CA VAL A 40 -18.98 -1.16 -1.19
C VAL A 40 -18.85 -1.43 0.30
N LYS A 41 -19.74 -2.25 0.88
CA LYS A 41 -19.68 -2.66 2.28
C LYS A 41 -18.40 -3.43 2.61
N SER A 42 -17.99 -4.37 1.76
CA SER A 42 -16.75 -5.15 1.97
C SER A 42 -15.50 -4.27 1.86
N GLY A 43 -15.45 -3.35 0.90
CA GLY A 43 -14.37 -2.39 0.75
C GLY A 43 -14.29 -1.40 1.92
N TYR A 44 -15.43 -0.88 2.38
CA TYR A 44 -15.48 0.01 3.52
C TYR A 44 -15.05 -0.66 4.83
N ARG A 45 -15.49 -1.91 5.06
CA ARG A 45 -15.04 -2.71 6.21
C ARG A 45 -13.53 -2.94 6.19
N LEU A 46 -12.96 -3.21 5.02
CA LEU A 46 -11.51 -3.33 4.86
C LEU A 46 -10.82 -2.01 5.21
N GLY A 47 -11.27 -0.89 4.62
CA GLY A 47 -10.68 0.43 4.87
C GLY A 47 -10.79 0.91 6.33
N LEU A 48 -11.77 0.42 7.08
CA LEU A 48 -11.83 0.64 8.54
C LEU A 48 -10.91 -0.31 9.32
N SER A 49 -10.71 -1.54 8.84
CA SER A 49 -9.88 -2.56 9.51
C SER A 49 -8.40 -2.36 9.27
N GLU A 50 -8.03 -1.91 8.08
CA GLU A 50 -6.76 -1.28 7.84
C GLU A 50 -6.83 0.00 8.63
N LYS A 51 -6.26 -0.05 9.83
CA LYS A 51 -5.89 1.15 10.57
C LYS A 51 -4.87 1.85 9.68
N ILE A 52 -5.34 2.54 8.64
CA ILE A 52 -4.63 3.66 8.06
C ILE A 52 -4.28 4.45 9.30
N PRO A 53 -3.01 4.53 9.69
CA PRO A 53 -2.69 5.29 10.86
C PRO A 53 -3.33 6.65 10.63
N ASN A 54 -4.07 7.15 11.61
CA ASN A 54 -4.57 8.53 11.65
C ASN A 54 -3.38 9.55 11.62
N SER A 55 -2.24 9.18 11.05
CA SER A 55 -1.02 9.95 10.84
C SER A 55 -1.14 10.98 9.74
N ALA A 56 -2.25 11.07 9.01
CA ALA A 56 -2.39 12.17 8.06
C ALA A 56 -2.50 13.53 8.78
N SER A 57 -2.91 13.58 10.06
CA SER A 57 -3.09 14.86 10.77
C SER A 57 -3.55 14.66 12.21
N ASN A 58 -2.88 13.84 13.02
CA ASN A 58 -3.07 13.93 14.47
C ASN A 58 -2.14 15.03 15.03
N PRO A 59 -2.62 16.27 15.23
CA PRO A 59 -1.77 17.38 15.68
C PRO A 59 -1.10 17.08 17.02
N SER A 60 -1.72 16.26 17.88
CA SER A 60 -1.14 15.86 19.16
C SER A 60 0.14 15.01 19.01
N THR A 61 0.18 14.12 18.01
CA THR A 61 1.37 13.28 17.76
C THR A 61 2.51 14.07 17.14
N LEU A 62 2.21 14.95 16.20
CA LEU A 62 3.20 15.85 15.60
C LEU A 62 3.71 16.86 16.64
N PHE A 63 2.83 17.38 17.49
CA PHE A 63 3.22 18.25 18.60
C PHE A 63 4.14 17.54 19.60
N CYS A 64 3.81 16.30 19.98
CA CYS A 64 4.66 15.49 20.87
C CYS A 64 6.05 15.22 20.25
N TRP A 65 6.08 14.90 18.95
CA TRP A 65 7.32 14.70 18.21
C TRP A 65 8.17 15.98 18.16
N TRP A 66 7.56 17.12 17.83
CA TRP A 66 8.23 18.41 17.78
C TRP A 66 8.74 18.84 19.15
N ASN A 67 7.92 18.71 20.20
CA ASN A 67 8.33 18.97 21.57
C ASN A 67 9.53 18.10 21.97
N SER A 68 9.54 16.82 21.60
CA SER A 68 10.67 15.93 21.88
C SER A 68 11.94 16.39 21.16
N LEU A 69 11.84 16.73 19.87
CA LEU A 69 12.97 17.20 19.07
C LEU A 69 13.63 18.48 19.64
N TRP A 70 12.81 19.45 20.09
CA TRP A 70 13.32 20.69 20.67
C TRP A 70 13.96 20.51 22.05
N ASN A 71 13.50 19.53 22.82
CA ASN A 71 14.05 19.23 24.15
C ASN A 71 15.31 18.33 24.11
N MET A 72 15.66 17.75 22.96
CA MET A 72 16.90 16.97 22.84
C MET A 72 18.14 17.88 22.86
N CYS A 73 19.24 17.36 23.44
CA CYS A 73 20.58 17.97 23.39
C CYS A 73 21.23 17.80 22.00
N LEU A 74 20.58 18.36 20.98
CA LEU A 74 21.09 18.39 19.61
C LEU A 74 21.73 19.76 19.31
N PRO A 75 22.80 19.80 18.49
CA PRO A 75 23.35 21.06 18.00
C PRO A 75 22.26 21.90 17.29
N PRO A 76 22.23 23.23 17.47
CA PRO A 76 21.22 24.10 16.86
C PRO A 76 21.08 23.93 15.34
N LYS A 77 22.19 23.64 14.64
CA LYS A 77 22.21 23.38 13.20
C LYS A 77 21.30 22.22 12.77
N VAL A 78 21.19 21.18 13.59
CA VAL A 78 20.35 20.01 13.31
C VAL A 78 18.87 20.36 13.46
N LYS A 79 18.52 21.12 14.51
CA LYS A 79 17.14 21.56 14.77
C LYS A 79 16.60 22.49 13.68
N ILE A 80 17.47 23.35 13.12
CA ILE A 80 17.11 24.25 12.01
C ILE A 80 16.86 23.48 10.72
N PHE A 81 17.62 22.41 10.44
CA PHE A 81 17.47 21.62 9.21
C PHE A 81 16.19 20.76 9.21
N THR A 82 15.66 20.42 10.38
CA THR A 82 14.45 19.60 10.54
C THR A 82 13.13 20.39 10.46
N TRP A 83 13.19 21.72 10.41
CA TRP A 83 12.02 22.60 10.25
C TRP A 83 11.71 22.82 8.77
#